data_AF-A0A959I3U1-F1
#
_entry.id   AF-A0A959I3U1-F1
#
_cell.length_a   1.000
_cell.length_b   1.000
_cell.length_c   1.000
_cell.angle_alpha   90.00
_cell.angle_beta   90.00
_cell.angle_gamma   90.00
#
_symmetry.space_group_name_H-M   'P 1'
#
loop_
_entity.id
_entity.type
_entity.pdbx_description
1 polymer ?
#
loop_
_entity_poly.entity_id
_entity_poly.type
_entity_poly.pdbx_seq_one_letter_code
_entity_poly.pdbx_strand_id
1 'polypeptide(L)'
;HAIASFLEGMKAFRKKDASGVAAILEAMASERQQASMSVDSEGAPMCGAGGSYGQANQMDIDQAYILELELKGLLAALKGQPEEAERWLKQATDLQDNVSYSYGPPEVVKPSYELYGEWLLEQGRPEDALQQFERALERGPQRVQALKGKLQAARELGKDDVVEAVEQALDEIRVKAEEQRKGRLS
;
A
#
# COMPACT_ATOMS: atom_id res chain seq x y z
N HIS A 1 -4.67 -7.85 -12.79
CA HIS A 1 -3.54 -7.32 -13.59
C HIS A 1 -2.80 -6.17 -12.91
N ALA A 2 -3.48 -5.22 -12.26
CA ALA A 2 -2.86 -4.04 -11.62
C ALA A 2 -1.67 -4.32 -10.66
N ILE A 3 -1.74 -5.35 -9.81
CA ILE A 3 -0.64 -5.69 -8.88
C ILE A 3 0.66 -6.03 -9.63
N ALA A 4 0.58 -6.76 -10.74
CA ALA A 4 1.76 -7.13 -11.52
C ALA A 4 2.41 -5.90 -12.16
N SER A 5 1.59 -5.02 -12.74
CA SER A 5 2.03 -3.73 -13.29
C SER A 5 2.67 -2.86 -12.21
N PHE A 6 2.06 -2.79 -11.02
CA PHE A 6 2.63 -2.09 -9.88
C PHE A 6 4.01 -2.61 -9.48
N LEU A 7 4.18 -3.93 -9.37
CA LEU A 7 5.46 -4.54 -9.04
C LEU A 7 6.53 -4.26 -10.09
N GLU A 8 6.17 -4.20 -11.37
CA GLU A 8 7.08 -3.79 -12.43
C GLU A 8 7.43 -2.30 -12.32
N GLY A 9 6.45 -1.44 -12.00
CA GLY A 9 6.68 -0.03 -11.72
C GLY A 9 7.64 0.17 -10.55
N MET A 10 7.48 -0.59 -9.48
CA MET A 10 8.40 -0.60 -8.33
C MET A 10 9.82 -1.06 -8.71
N LYS A 11 9.96 -2.02 -9.64
CA LYS A 11 11.29 -2.42 -10.15
C LYS A 11 11.92 -1.29 -10.95
N ALA A 12 11.17 -0.61 -11.81
CA ALA A 12 11.64 0.56 -12.56
C ALA A 12 12.04 1.70 -11.62
N PHE A 13 11.21 1.98 -10.61
CA PHE A 13 11.50 2.97 -9.57
C PHE A 13 12.81 2.68 -8.84
N ARG A 14 13.04 1.43 -8.41
CA ARG A 14 14.31 1.03 -7.77
C ARG A 14 15.53 1.22 -8.67
N LYS A 15 15.35 1.15 -9.99
CA LYS A 15 16.41 1.43 -10.98
C LYS A 15 16.56 2.92 -11.31
N LYS A 16 15.77 3.79 -10.68
CA LYS A 16 15.64 5.23 -10.99
C LYS A 16 15.22 5.50 -12.44
N ASP A 17 14.50 4.56 -13.05
CA ASP A 17 14.00 4.67 -14.42
C ASP A 17 12.64 5.38 -14.43
N ALA A 18 12.66 6.71 -14.41
CA ALA A 18 11.45 7.52 -14.41
C ALA A 18 10.60 7.32 -15.68
N SER A 19 11.23 7.07 -16.83
CA SER A 19 10.54 6.80 -18.09
C SER A 19 9.81 5.45 -18.05
N GLY A 20 10.46 4.41 -17.51
CA GLY A 20 9.84 3.11 -17.31
C GLY A 20 8.65 3.16 -16.34
N VAL A 21 8.78 3.90 -15.23
CA VAL A 21 7.65 4.14 -14.30
C VAL A 21 6.50 4.86 -15.00
N ALA A 22 6.79 5.89 -15.80
CA ALA A 22 5.75 6.63 -16.54
C ALA A 22 5.01 5.75 -17.56
N ALA A 23 5.71 4.91 -18.32
CA ALA A 23 5.09 4.00 -19.29
C ALA A 23 4.15 2.99 -18.60
N ILE A 24 4.54 2.47 -17.44
CA ILE A 24 3.72 1.55 -16.65
C ILE A 24 2.48 2.25 -16.08
N LEU A 25 2.62 3.51 -15.64
CA LEU A 25 1.49 4.33 -15.19
C LEU A 25 0.48 4.58 -16.31
N GLU A 26 0.94 4.88 -17.52
CA GLU A 26 0.06 5.05 -18.68
C GLU A 26 -0.73 3.77 -19.00
N ALA A 27 -0.06 2.61 -18.94
CA ALA A 27 -0.71 1.32 -19.13
C ALA A 27 -1.76 1.04 -18.03
N MET A 28 -1.41 1.26 -16.76
CA MET A 28 -2.34 1.08 -15.63
C MET A 28 -3.57 2.00 -15.73
N ALA A 29 -3.37 3.27 -16.10
CA ALA A 29 -4.46 4.22 -16.28
C ALA A 29 -5.40 3.81 -17.43
N SER A 30 -4.84 3.35 -18.56
CA SER A 30 -5.62 2.86 -19.70
C SER A 30 -6.43 1.60 -19.34
N GLU A 31 -5.81 0.62 -18.69
CA GLU A 31 -6.48 -0.61 -18.24
C GLU A 31 -7.62 -0.30 -17.26
N ARG A 32 -7.39 0.59 -16.29
CA ARG A 32 -8.40 1.02 -15.33
C ARG A 32 -9.58 1.73 -16.00
N GLN A 33 -9.32 2.60 -16.97
CA GLN A 33 -10.38 3.30 -17.72
C GLN A 33 -11.25 2.31 -18.51
N GLN A 34 -10.63 1.34 -19.17
CA GLN A 34 -11.36 0.28 -19.88
C GLN A 34 -12.21 -0.57 -18.93
N ALA A 35 -11.66 -0.93 -17.76
CA ALA A 35 -12.41 -1.65 -16.72
C ALA A 35 -13.60 -0.82 -16.20
N SER A 36 -13.41 0.48 -15.94
CA SER A 36 -14.49 1.39 -15.51
C SER A 36 -15.63 1.45 -16.52
N MET A 37 -15.32 1.57 -17.82
CA MET A 37 -16.34 1.59 -18.88
C MET A 37 -17.16 0.30 -18.96
N SER A 38 -16.55 -0.84 -18.60
CA SER A 38 -17.27 -2.12 -18.58
C SER A 38 -18.25 -2.22 -17.41
N VAL A 39 -17.89 -1.68 -16.23
CA VAL A 39 -18.75 -1.67 -15.03
C VAL A 39 -19.94 -0.72 -15.18
N ASP A 40 -19.74 0.45 -15.79
CA ASP A 40 -20.82 1.43 -16.03
C ASP A 40 -21.91 0.90 -17.00
N SER A 41 -21.56 -0.09 -17.83
CA SER A 41 -22.47 -0.67 -18.84
C SER A 41 -23.37 -1.79 -18.30
N GLU A 42 -23.07 -2.34 -17.12
CA GLU A 42 -23.75 -3.51 -16.52
C GLU A 42 -24.47 -3.21 -15.19
N GLY A 43 -24.84 -1.96 -14.94
CA GLY A 43 -25.44 -1.46 -13.69
C GLY A 43 -26.81 -2.02 -13.25
N ALA A 44 -26.96 -3.34 -13.10
CA ALA A 44 -28.08 -3.95 -12.38
C ALA A 44 -27.66 -4.26 -10.91
N PRO A 45 -28.54 -4.01 -9.92
CA PRO A 45 -28.21 -4.24 -8.51
C PRO A 45 -28.04 -5.74 -8.24
N MET A 46 -26.86 -6.14 -7.77
CA MET A 46 -26.57 -7.49 -7.31
C MET A 46 -27.26 -7.78 -5.97
N CYS A 47 -28.58 -7.99 -6.01
CA CYS A 47 -29.26 -8.86 -5.06
C CYS A 47 -29.40 -10.24 -5.71
N GLY A 48 -28.35 -11.05 -5.64
CA GLY A 48 -28.38 -12.41 -6.17
C GLY A 48 -27.30 -13.27 -5.53
N ALA A 49 -27.72 -14.31 -4.80
CA ALA A 49 -26.86 -15.29 -4.13
C ALA A 49 -26.14 -16.25 -5.11
N GLY A 50 -25.68 -15.74 -6.26
CA GLY A 50 -24.96 -16.49 -7.28
C GLY A 50 -23.70 -15.72 -7.69
N GLY A 51 -22.54 -16.19 -7.25
CA GLY A 51 -21.26 -15.55 -7.50
C GLY A 51 -20.93 -15.51 -8.99
N SER A 52 -20.81 -14.28 -9.52
CA SER A 52 -20.16 -14.02 -10.80
C SER A 52 -18.66 -13.88 -10.54
N TYR A 53 -17.93 -14.99 -10.65
CA TYR A 53 -16.46 -15.01 -10.64
C TYR A 53 -15.96 -14.62 -12.03
N GLY A 54 -15.86 -13.33 -12.36
CA GLY A 54 -15.26 -12.96 -13.65
C GLY A 54 -15.39 -11.52 -14.16
N GLN A 55 -16.17 -10.64 -13.52
CA GLN A 55 -16.24 -9.22 -13.91
C GLN A 55 -15.45 -8.38 -12.92
N ALA A 56 -14.67 -7.41 -13.44
CA ALA A 56 -13.97 -6.43 -12.62
C ALA A 56 -15.02 -5.73 -11.76
N ASN A 57 -14.94 -5.89 -10.44
CA ASN A 57 -15.85 -5.20 -9.54
C ASN A 57 -15.29 -3.80 -9.23
N GLN A 58 -16.11 -2.90 -8.68
CA GLN A 58 -15.68 -1.54 -8.32
C GLN A 58 -14.45 -1.54 -7.40
N MET A 59 -14.32 -2.55 -6.53
CA MET A 59 -13.18 -2.70 -5.63
C MET A 59 -11.86 -2.97 -6.38
N ASP A 60 -11.86 -3.79 -7.44
CA ASP A 60 -10.66 -4.02 -8.27
C ASP A 60 -10.20 -2.74 -8.97
N ILE A 61 -11.15 -1.92 -9.42
CA ILE A 61 -10.89 -0.63 -10.07
C ILE A 61 -10.31 0.36 -9.06
N ASP A 62 -10.92 0.47 -7.88
CA ASP A 62 -10.45 1.36 -6.82
C ASP A 62 -9.07 0.94 -6.32
N GLN A 63 -8.82 -0.36 -6.17
CA GLN A 63 -7.51 -0.88 -5.80
C GLN A 63 -6.46 -0.62 -6.87
N ALA A 64 -6.80 -0.79 -8.16
CA ALA A 64 -5.91 -0.40 -9.25
C ALA A 64 -5.60 1.10 -9.21
N TYR A 65 -6.58 1.94 -8.84
CA TYR A 65 -6.38 3.38 -8.74
C TYR A 65 -5.46 3.76 -7.57
N ILE A 66 -5.59 3.10 -6.41
CA ILE A 66 -4.67 3.28 -5.28
C ILE A 66 -3.22 3.00 -5.70
N LEU A 67 -2.98 1.87 -6.37
CA LEU A 67 -1.65 1.51 -6.87
C LEU A 67 -1.11 2.49 -7.91
N GLU A 68 -1.99 3.05 -8.76
CA GLU A 68 -1.65 4.11 -9.71
C GLU A 68 -1.21 5.39 -8.98
N LEU A 69 -1.94 5.82 -7.95
CA LEU A 69 -1.62 6.99 -7.13
C LEU A 69 -0.28 6.81 -6.40
N GLU A 70 -0.03 5.62 -5.85
CA GLU A 70 1.25 5.28 -5.23
C GLU A 70 2.43 5.43 -6.21
N LEU A 71 2.31 4.86 -7.42
CA LEU A 71 3.36 4.99 -8.44
C LEU A 71 3.52 6.43 -8.95
N LYS A 72 2.44 7.22 -9.01
CA LYS A 72 2.52 8.66 -9.30
C LYS A 72 3.33 9.40 -8.25
N GLY A 73 3.10 9.09 -6.97
CA GLY A 73 3.87 9.64 -5.85
C GLY A 73 5.36 9.32 -5.99
N LEU A 74 5.69 8.06 -6.27
CA LEU A 74 7.06 7.61 -6.49
C LEU A 74 7.72 8.24 -7.73
N LEU A 75 6.98 8.39 -8.83
CA LEU A 75 7.49 9.06 -10.02
C LEU A 75 7.81 10.52 -9.75
N ALA A 76 6.93 11.22 -9.03
CA ALA A 76 7.16 12.60 -8.61
C ALA A 76 8.39 12.71 -7.69
N ALA A 77 8.56 11.76 -6.76
CA ALA A 77 9.75 11.69 -5.92
C ALA A 77 11.05 11.51 -6.74
N LEU A 78 11.05 10.63 -7.75
CA LEU A 78 12.20 10.48 -8.67
C LEU A 78 12.53 11.75 -9.44
N LYS A 79 11.50 12.54 -9.77
CA LYS A 79 11.64 13.81 -10.48
C LYS A 79 12.05 14.97 -9.58
N GLY A 80 12.21 14.75 -8.27
CA GLY A 80 12.50 15.80 -7.30
C GLY A 80 11.33 16.76 -7.10
N GLN A 81 10.10 16.26 -7.14
CA GLN A 81 8.86 17.03 -6.99
C GLN A 81 8.15 16.62 -5.69
N PRO A 82 8.65 17.04 -4.51
CA PRO A 82 8.17 16.53 -3.23
C PRO A 82 6.71 16.91 -2.93
N GLU A 83 6.24 18.10 -3.34
CA GLU A 83 4.85 18.51 -3.12
C GLU A 83 3.87 17.69 -3.95
N GLU A 84 4.27 17.34 -5.17
CA GLU A 84 3.50 16.48 -6.07
C GLU A 84 3.50 15.03 -5.56
N ALA A 85 4.65 14.55 -5.05
CA ALA A 85 4.78 13.23 -4.45
C ALA A 85 3.85 13.07 -3.24
N GLU A 86 3.91 14.02 -2.30
CA GLU A 86 3.05 14.01 -1.10
C GLU A 86 1.57 14.07 -1.47
N ARG A 87 1.20 14.90 -2.46
CA ARG A 87 -0.19 14.98 -2.93
C ARG A 87 -0.71 13.63 -3.38
N TRP A 88 0.06 12.91 -4.21
CA TRP A 88 -0.37 11.60 -4.73
C TRP A 88 -0.40 10.53 -3.64
N LEU A 89 0.60 10.48 -2.75
CA LEU A 89 0.64 9.54 -1.64
C LEU A 89 -0.51 9.76 -0.65
N LYS A 90 -0.82 11.02 -0.35
CA LYS A 90 -1.98 11.36 0.48
C LYS A 90 -3.28 10.90 -0.17
N GLN A 91 -3.48 11.19 -1.46
CA GLN A 91 -4.65 10.72 -2.19
C GLN A 91 -4.79 9.20 -2.20
N ALA A 92 -3.68 8.46 -2.30
CA ALA A 92 -3.69 7.01 -2.21
C ALA A 92 -4.21 6.54 -0.84
N THR A 93 -3.69 7.13 0.25
CA THR A 93 -4.16 6.82 1.61
C THR A 93 -5.63 7.18 1.84
N ASP A 94 -6.07 8.37 1.39
CA ASP A 94 -7.47 8.81 1.53
C ASP A 94 -8.43 7.89 0.76
N LEU A 95 -8.03 7.44 -0.44
CA LEU A 95 -8.84 6.49 -1.23
C LEU A 95 -8.89 5.11 -0.56
N GLN A 96 -7.76 4.62 -0.04
CA GLN A 96 -7.71 3.34 0.68
C GLN A 96 -8.69 3.31 1.87
N ASP A 97 -8.82 4.43 2.60
CA ASP A 97 -9.70 4.56 3.76
C ASP A 97 -11.18 4.43 3.37
N ASN A 98 -11.55 5.07 2.24
CA ASN A 98 -12.91 5.02 1.71
C ASN A 98 -13.29 3.64 1.16
N VAL A 99 -12.35 2.97 0.49
CA VAL A 99 -12.58 1.63 -0.08
C VAL A 99 -12.70 0.58 1.02
N SER A 100 -11.83 0.62 2.02
CA SER A 100 -11.84 -0.33 3.15
C SER A 100 -13.13 -0.28 3.97
N TYR A 101 -13.79 0.88 4.04
CA TYR A 101 -15.05 1.03 4.77
C TYR A 101 -16.23 0.35 4.06
N SER A 102 -16.16 0.20 2.73
CA SER A 102 -17.32 -0.15 1.91
C SER A 102 -17.50 -1.65 1.63
N TYR A 103 -16.43 -2.46 1.65
CA TYR A 103 -16.47 -3.80 1.03
C TYR A 103 -15.93 -4.96 1.87
N GLY A 104 -15.84 -4.82 3.19
CA GLY A 104 -15.36 -5.88 4.09
C GLY A 104 -13.83 -5.94 4.18
N PRO A 105 -13.25 -6.92 4.89
CA PRO A 105 -11.85 -6.90 5.28
C PRO A 105 -10.94 -6.87 4.03
N PRO A 106 -10.12 -5.82 3.86
CA PRO A 106 -9.35 -5.64 2.63
C PRO A 106 -8.33 -6.77 2.46
N GLU A 107 -8.17 -7.25 1.22
CA GLU A 107 -7.04 -8.10 0.86
C GLU A 107 -5.72 -7.35 1.08
N VAL A 108 -4.73 -8.08 1.59
CA VAL A 108 -3.41 -7.54 1.92
C VAL A 108 -2.64 -7.20 0.64
N VAL A 109 -2.74 -5.95 0.20
CA VAL A 109 -1.87 -5.35 -0.83
C VAL A 109 -1.15 -4.16 -0.20
N LYS A 110 0.11 -3.92 -0.62
CA LYS A 110 1.06 -2.97 -0.01
C LYS A 110 0.30 -1.70 0.43
N PRO A 111 0.15 -1.45 1.74
CA PRO A 111 -0.76 -0.38 2.17
C PRO A 111 -0.10 0.97 1.94
N SER A 112 -0.87 1.92 1.43
CA SER A 112 -0.41 3.26 1.04
C SER A 112 0.23 4.03 2.18
N TYR A 113 -0.15 3.71 3.42
CA TYR A 113 0.49 4.24 4.62
C TYR A 113 1.95 3.80 4.79
N GLU A 114 2.30 2.56 4.44
CA GLU A 114 3.71 2.12 4.49
C GLU A 114 4.54 2.89 3.49
N LEU A 115 4.05 3.02 2.24
CA LEU A 115 4.76 3.77 1.20
C LEU A 115 4.90 5.25 1.55
N TYR A 116 3.83 5.85 2.09
CA TYR A 116 3.86 7.24 2.48
C TYR A 116 4.79 7.47 3.67
N GLY A 117 4.78 6.57 4.67
CA GLY A 117 5.71 6.60 5.79
C GLY A 117 7.17 6.43 5.37
N GLU A 118 7.47 5.50 4.46
CA GLU A 118 8.80 5.32 3.85
C GLU A 118 9.28 6.64 3.21
N TRP A 119 8.43 7.25 2.37
CA TRP A 119 8.75 8.51 1.72
C TRP A 119 8.95 9.66 2.72
N LEU A 120 8.13 9.75 3.77
CA LEU A 120 8.26 10.78 4.82
C LEU A 120 9.57 10.65 5.60
N LEU A 121 10.04 9.42 5.88
CA LEU A 121 11.37 9.20 6.45
C LEU A 121 12.47 9.71 5.52
N GLU A 122 12.36 9.44 4.21
CA GLU A 122 13.31 9.97 3.22
C GLU A 122 13.31 11.50 3.17
N GLN A 123 12.19 12.16 3.49
CA GLN A 123 12.09 13.61 3.60
C GLN A 123 12.55 14.16 4.97
N GLY A 124 13.00 13.31 5.90
CA GLY A 124 13.39 13.74 7.24
C GLY A 124 12.20 14.18 8.10
N ARG A 125 11.02 13.59 7.90
CA ARG A 125 9.78 13.85 8.66
C ARG A 125 9.37 12.63 9.49
N PRO A 126 10.18 12.21 10.48
CA PRO A 126 9.94 10.98 11.22
C PRO A 126 8.68 11.05 12.10
N GLU A 127 8.25 12.22 12.59
CA GLU A 127 6.98 12.37 13.32
C GLU A 127 5.76 12.04 12.46
N ASP A 128 5.76 12.49 11.21
CA ASP A 128 4.66 12.22 10.28
C ASP A 128 4.71 10.78 9.79
N ALA A 129 5.91 10.24 9.55
CA ALA A 129 6.09 8.85 9.17
C ALA A 129 5.59 7.90 10.26
N LEU A 130 5.89 8.20 11.53
CA LEU A 130 5.40 7.43 12.68
C LEU A 130 3.88 7.31 12.67
N GLN A 131 3.17 8.41 12.40
CA GLN A 131 1.70 8.41 12.32
C GLN A 131 1.18 7.52 11.17
N GLN A 132 1.86 7.51 10.01
CA GLN A 132 1.47 6.63 8.90
C GLN A 132 1.66 5.16 9.27
N PHE A 133 2.80 4.79 9.86
CA PHE A 133 3.03 3.41 10.28
C PHE A 133 2.06 2.97 11.38
N GLU A 134 1.64 3.86 12.27
CA GLU A 134 0.60 3.57 13.26
C GLU A 134 -0.74 3.25 12.61
N ARG A 135 -1.18 4.05 11.63
CA ARG A 135 -2.39 3.75 10.84
C ARG A 135 -2.29 2.44 10.07
N ALA A 136 -1.11 2.11 9.53
CA ALA A 136 -0.88 0.83 8.89
C ALA A 136 -1.05 -0.35 9.87
N LEU A 137 -0.60 -0.19 11.12
CA LEU A 137 -0.68 -1.20 12.17
C LEU A 137 -2.07 -1.33 12.78
N GLU A 138 -2.88 -0.27 12.82
CA GLU A 138 -4.29 -0.38 13.20
C GLU A 138 -5.05 -1.37 12.29
N ARG A 139 -4.71 -1.40 11.00
CA ARG A 139 -5.30 -2.32 10.01
C ARG A 139 -4.62 -3.68 9.96
N GLY A 140 -3.33 -3.72 10.26
CA GLY A 140 -2.53 -4.93 10.24
C GLY A 140 -1.55 -4.97 11.40
N PRO A 141 -1.99 -5.36 12.61
CA PRO A 141 -1.18 -5.25 13.84
C PRO A 141 0.15 -6.00 13.80
N GLN A 142 0.27 -7.01 12.94
CA GLN A 142 1.48 -7.83 12.77
C GLN A 142 2.20 -7.58 11.44
N ARG A 143 1.95 -6.43 10.78
CA ARG A 143 2.67 -6.09 9.54
C ARG A 143 4.12 -5.74 9.85
N VAL A 144 5.00 -6.69 9.55
CA VAL A 144 6.44 -6.57 9.79
C VAL A 144 7.04 -5.33 9.12
N GLN A 145 6.59 -4.94 7.92
CA GLN A 145 7.14 -3.76 7.25
C GLN A 145 6.72 -2.45 7.94
N ALA A 146 5.43 -2.31 8.29
CA ALA A 146 4.97 -1.18 9.10
C ALA A 146 5.67 -1.11 10.47
N LEU A 147 5.89 -2.25 11.14
CA LEU A 147 6.67 -2.30 12.39
C LEU A 147 8.11 -1.83 12.18
N LYS A 148 8.79 -2.25 11.10
CA LYS A 148 10.14 -1.79 10.79
C LYS A 148 10.22 -0.28 10.51
N GLY A 149 9.25 0.24 9.75
CA GLY A 149 9.13 1.68 9.51
C GLY A 149 8.88 2.46 10.80
N LYS A 150 7.96 1.97 11.64
CA LYS A 150 7.69 2.52 12.98
C LYS A 150 8.93 2.54 13.86
N LEU A 151 9.70 1.44 13.86
CA LEU A 151 10.96 1.32 14.60
C LEU A 151 11.99 2.34 14.13
N GLN A 152 12.15 2.52 12.82
CA GLN A 152 13.06 3.52 12.27
C GLN A 152 12.64 4.94 12.68
N ALA A 153 11.37 5.30 12.49
CA ALA A 153 10.84 6.60 12.88
C ALA A 153 11.04 6.86 14.38
N ALA A 154 10.74 5.87 15.24
CA ALA A 154 10.92 6.00 16.69
C ALA A 154 12.39 6.22 17.09
N ARG A 155 13.33 5.55 16.43
CA ARG A 155 14.77 5.74 16.67
C ARG A 155 15.24 7.13 16.27
N GLU A 156 14.79 7.64 15.12
CA GLU A 156 15.11 9.00 14.67
C GLU A 156 14.55 10.08 15.63
N LEU A 157 13.44 9.78 16.30
CA LEU A 157 12.80 10.65 17.29
C LEU A 157 13.34 10.49 18.72
N GLY A 158 14.16 9.48 19.00
CA GLY A 158 14.57 9.15 20.37
C GLY A 158 13.42 8.69 21.29
N LYS A 159 12.40 8.02 20.72
CA LYS A 159 11.24 7.48 21.46
C LYS A 159 11.54 6.05 21.92
N ASP A 160 12.38 5.91 22.94
CA ASP A 160 12.89 4.62 23.43
C ASP A 160 11.79 3.65 23.86
N ASP A 161 10.69 4.16 24.44
CA ASP A 161 9.51 3.39 24.81
C ASP A 161 8.83 2.73 23.59
N VAL A 162 8.73 3.48 22.49
CA VAL A 162 8.18 2.99 21.23
C VAL A 162 9.14 1.98 20.57
N VAL A 163 10.44 2.23 20.65
CA VAL A 163 11.47 1.31 20.14
C VAL A 163 11.37 -0.04 20.84
N GLU A 164 11.37 -0.06 22.17
CA GLU A 164 11.29 -1.30 22.97
C GLU A 164 10.00 -2.08 22.65
N ALA A 165 8.86 -1.40 22.61
CA ALA A 165 7.57 -2.03 22.31
C ALA A 165 7.54 -2.67 20.90
N VAL A 166 8.13 -2.00 19.90
CA VAL A 166 8.15 -2.51 18.52
C VAL A 166 9.14 -3.67 18.36
N GLU A 167 10.29 -3.62 19.02
CA GLU A 167 11.25 -4.72 19.02
C GLU A 167 10.65 -5.98 19.66
N GLN A 168 9.95 -5.83 20.78
CA GLN A 168 9.22 -6.94 21.40
C GLN A 168 8.18 -7.53 20.44
N ALA A 169 7.38 -6.70 19.78
CA ALA A 169 6.37 -7.17 18.82
C ALA A 169 6.99 -7.94 17.65
N LEU A 170 8.13 -7.48 17.12
CA LEU A 170 8.85 -8.16 16.04
C LEU A 170 9.43 -9.51 16.49
N ASP A 171 9.97 -9.58 17.71
CA ASP A 171 10.49 -10.82 18.28
C ASP A 171 9.37 -11.85 18.53
N GLU A 172 8.21 -11.43 19.04
CA GLU A 172 7.04 -12.30 19.20
C GLU A 172 6.57 -12.89 17.86
N ILE A 173 6.55 -12.08 16.79
CA ILE A 173 6.21 -12.54 15.43
C ILE A 173 7.23 -13.58 14.96
N ARG A 174 8.53 -13.34 15.19
CA ARG A 174 9.60 -14.28 14.82
C ARG A 174 9.42 -15.62 15.53
N VAL A 175 9.24 -15.61 16.85
CA VAL A 175 9.08 -16.83 17.66
C VAL A 175 7.88 -17.64 17.18
N LYS A 176 6.72 -17.01 16.99
CA LYS A 176 5.51 -17.69 16.50
C LYS A 176 5.72 -18.30 15.11
N ALA A 177 6.41 -17.61 14.21
CA ALA A 177 6.70 -18.14 12.87
C ALA A 177 7.61 -19.38 12.91
N GLU A 178 8.58 -19.41 13.82
CA GLU A 178 9.47 -20.57 14.03
C GLU A 178 8.72 -21.77 14.62
N GLU A 179 7.85 -21.56 15.59
CA GLU A 179 7.00 -22.61 16.19
C GLU A 179 6.07 -23.23 15.15
N GLN A 180 5.40 -22.40 14.34
CA GLN A 180 4.54 -22.87 13.26
C GLN A 180 5.31 -23.68 12.22
N ARG A 181 6.55 -23.28 11.92
CA ARG A 181 7.43 -24.03 11.01
C ARG A 181 7.81 -25.40 11.59
N LYS A 182 8.14 -25.47 12.88
CA LYS A 182 8.47 -26.73 13.57
C LYS A 182 7.25 -27.67 13.64
N GLY A 183 6.07 -27.15 13.98
CA GLY A 183 4.83 -27.92 14.06
C GLY A 183 4.31 -28.44 12.71
N ARG A 184 4.73 -27.86 11.58
CA ARG A 184 4.45 -28.39 10.22
C ARG A 184 5.41 -29.49 9.78
N LEU A 185 6.55 -29.64 10.46
CA LEU A 185 7.59 -30.62 10.15
C LEU A 185 7.55 -31.85 11.08
N SER A 186 6.74 -31.80 12.15
CA SER A 186 6.44 -32.88 13.09
C SER A 186 5.15 -33.60 12.74
#